data_AF-A0A3A9GKS4-F1
#
_entry.id   AF-A0A3A9GKS4-F1
#
_cell.length_a   1.000
_cell.length_b   1.000
_cell.length_c   1.000
_cell.angle_alpha   90.00
_cell.angle_beta   90.00
_cell.angle_gamma   90.00
#
_symmetry.space_group_name_H-M   'P 1'
#
loop_
_entity.id
_entity.type
_entity.pdbx_description
1 polymer ?
#
loop_
_entity_poly.entity_id
_entity_poly.type
_entity_poly.pdbx_seq_one_letter_code
_entity_poly.pdbx_strand_id
1 'polypeptide(L)'
;MIADLFSEYLSLSDKIRVGYKSSLGNSHSSWKNFFTGITPTIPEVIQAIYGEVAGTHRDIAIQKYMDFIPGYRLIHIEEIEREFHTLIGLLDLDYVCEARIKTIIPLLADYSSSYIFYAKTDDNKEAIFHFAPSDGLQKLHNSVELFFETIIAFYTEDVFYLDDDGFLDYDFEKEGVIGAIHNPDIEYWIE
;
A
#
# COMPACT_ATOMS: atom_id res chain seq x y z
N MET A 1 10.40 14.10 -2.02
CA MET A 1 9.61 13.48 -3.10
C MET A 1 8.62 12.47 -2.56
N ILE A 2 9.00 11.26 -2.12
CA ILE A 2 8.05 10.28 -1.56
C ILE A 2 7.30 10.81 -0.32
N ALA A 3 7.98 11.49 0.60
CA ALA A 3 7.33 12.11 1.76
C ALA A 3 6.30 13.18 1.38
N ASP A 4 6.56 13.95 0.32
CA ASP A 4 5.65 14.99 -0.15
C ASP A 4 4.40 14.36 -0.78
N LEU A 5 4.59 13.32 -1.61
CA LEU A 5 3.50 12.53 -2.20
C LEU A 5 2.64 11.85 -1.11
N PHE A 6 3.26 11.24 -0.11
CA PHE A 6 2.53 10.65 1.02
C PHE A 6 1.71 11.71 1.79
N SER A 7 2.29 12.90 2.02
CA SER A 7 1.60 14.00 2.67
C SER A 7 0.40 14.51 1.87
N GLU A 8 0.57 14.63 0.55
CA GLU A 8 -0.49 15.02 -0.39
C GLU A 8 -1.63 13.99 -0.40
N TYR A 9 -1.30 12.71 -0.50
CA TYR A 9 -2.25 11.60 -0.39
C TYR A 9 -3.07 11.70 0.92
N LEU A 10 -2.41 11.85 2.07
CA LEU A 10 -3.10 11.98 3.35
C LEU A 10 -3.99 13.22 3.39
N SER A 11 -3.55 14.34 2.82
CA SER A 11 -4.35 15.56 2.75
C SER A 11 -5.60 15.40 1.87
N LEU A 12 -5.52 14.67 0.76
CA LEU A 12 -6.66 14.42 -0.12
C LEU A 12 -7.64 13.43 0.52
N SER A 13 -7.11 12.36 1.10
CA SER A 13 -7.88 11.40 1.87
C SER A 13 -8.66 12.06 3.01
N ASP A 14 -8.03 12.94 3.79
CA ASP A 14 -8.69 13.60 4.93
C ASP A 14 -9.80 14.59 4.50
N LYS A 15 -9.78 15.09 3.25
CA LYS A 15 -10.87 15.94 2.72
C LYS A 15 -12.18 15.17 2.56
N ILE A 16 -12.10 13.92 2.08
CA ILE A 16 -13.29 13.07 1.93
C ILE A 16 -13.60 12.29 3.21
N ARG A 17 -12.57 11.86 3.95
CA ARG A 17 -12.65 11.06 5.17
C ARG A 17 -12.15 11.86 6.35
N VAL A 18 -12.85 12.94 6.69
CA VAL A 18 -12.47 13.88 7.76
C VAL A 18 -12.03 13.14 9.02
N GLY A 19 -10.77 13.32 9.42
CA GLY A 19 -10.15 12.69 10.58
C GLY A 19 -9.36 11.41 10.27
N TYR A 20 -9.32 10.96 9.02
CA TYR A 20 -8.58 9.78 8.60
C TYR A 20 -7.09 9.87 8.93
N LYS A 21 -6.44 10.98 8.61
CA LYS A 21 -5.00 11.14 8.90
C LYS A 21 -4.72 10.96 10.39
N SER A 22 -5.57 11.51 11.24
CA SER A 22 -5.43 11.39 12.70
C SER A 22 -5.73 9.98 13.21
N SER A 23 -6.56 9.21 12.50
CA SER A 23 -6.92 7.84 12.86
C SER A 23 -5.76 6.84 12.71
N LEU A 24 -4.78 7.15 11.86
CA LEU A 24 -3.59 6.32 11.64
C LEU A 24 -2.57 6.32 12.80
N GLY A 25 -2.86 7.04 13.88
CA GLY A 25 -1.94 7.18 15.01
C GLY A 25 -0.67 7.97 14.68
N ASN A 26 0.22 8.08 15.66
CA ASN A 26 1.49 8.78 15.52
C ASN A 26 2.64 7.80 15.37
N SER A 27 3.69 8.19 14.64
CA SER A 27 4.94 7.43 14.58
C SER A 27 5.51 7.10 15.98
N HIS A 28 6.02 5.87 16.12
CA HIS A 28 6.78 5.46 17.30
C HIS A 28 8.19 6.05 17.26
N SER A 29 8.70 6.55 18.39
CA SER A 29 10.08 7.06 18.47
C SER A 29 11.15 6.03 18.08
N SER A 30 10.84 4.74 18.23
CA SER A 30 11.68 3.60 17.86
C SER A 30 11.13 2.79 16.69
N TRP A 31 10.33 3.41 15.80
CA TRP A 31 9.64 2.72 14.70
C TRP A 31 10.59 1.86 13.84
N LYS A 32 11.85 2.27 13.66
CA LYS A 32 12.85 1.52 12.89
C LYS A 32 13.12 0.12 13.44
N ASN A 33 12.93 -0.08 14.76
CA ASN A 33 13.19 -1.37 15.41
C ASN A 33 12.25 -2.47 14.93
N PHE A 34 11.03 -2.12 14.50
CA PHE A 34 10.04 -3.07 13.98
C PHE A 34 10.45 -3.71 12.64
N PHE A 35 11.46 -3.15 11.95
CA PHE A 35 11.93 -3.66 10.66
C PHE A 35 13.23 -4.47 10.76
N THR A 36 13.80 -4.61 11.95
CA THR A 36 15.11 -5.28 12.15
C THR A 36 15.12 -6.75 11.73
N GLY A 37 13.98 -7.46 11.88
CA GLY A 37 13.78 -8.82 11.40
C GLY A 37 13.38 -8.94 9.93
N ILE A 38 13.12 -7.81 9.24
CA ILE A 38 12.57 -7.77 7.88
C ILE A 38 13.63 -7.36 6.87
N THR A 39 14.34 -6.25 7.13
CA THR A 39 15.33 -5.70 6.19
C THR A 39 16.52 -5.07 6.91
N PRO A 40 17.75 -5.22 6.40
CA PRO A 40 18.92 -4.52 6.92
C PRO A 40 18.94 -3.03 6.53
N THR A 41 18.16 -2.61 5.54
CA THR A 41 18.10 -1.23 5.06
C THR A 41 16.65 -0.84 4.81
N ILE A 42 16.20 0.20 5.50
CA ILE A 42 14.82 0.66 5.46
C ILE A 42 14.60 1.56 4.23
N PRO A 43 13.75 1.19 3.27
CA PRO A 43 13.45 2.01 2.09
C PRO A 43 12.87 3.38 2.44
N GLU A 44 12.99 4.35 1.53
CA GLU A 44 12.48 5.72 1.76
C GLU A 44 10.96 5.75 1.97
N VAL A 45 10.21 4.88 1.30
CA VAL A 45 8.76 4.78 1.51
C VAL A 45 8.38 4.37 2.93
N ILE A 46 9.11 3.41 3.50
CA ILE A 46 8.87 2.98 4.88
C ILE A 46 9.22 4.13 5.85
N GLN A 47 10.28 4.89 5.56
CA GLN A 47 10.64 6.09 6.34
C GLN A 47 9.57 7.19 6.24
N ALA A 48 9.01 7.42 5.05
CA ALA A 48 7.98 8.42 4.83
C ALA A 48 6.68 8.06 5.57
N ILE A 49 6.24 6.80 5.48
CA ILE A 49 5.01 6.34 6.11
C ILE A 49 5.18 6.27 7.62
N TYR A 50 6.07 5.40 8.10
CA TYR A 50 6.16 5.08 9.53
C TYR A 50 6.99 6.09 10.33
N GLY A 51 7.65 7.04 9.66
CA GLY A 51 8.18 8.23 10.29
C GLY A 51 7.11 9.25 10.67
N GLU A 52 5.89 9.15 10.12
CA GLU A 52 4.78 10.06 10.39
C GLU A 52 3.64 9.37 11.15
N VAL A 53 3.19 8.20 10.71
CA VAL A 53 2.01 7.50 11.24
C VAL A 53 2.31 6.07 11.71
N ALA A 54 1.40 5.47 12.48
CA ALA A 54 1.53 4.09 12.93
C ALA A 54 0.82 3.08 12.01
N GLY A 55 -0.18 3.52 11.24
CA GLY A 55 -1.01 2.67 10.37
C GLY A 55 -2.38 2.36 10.99
N THR A 56 -3.10 1.41 10.43
CA THR A 56 -4.46 1.05 10.85
C THR A 56 -4.49 -0.33 11.50
N HIS A 57 -4.98 -0.41 12.74
CA HIS A 57 -5.25 -1.69 13.39
C HIS A 57 -6.38 -2.46 12.67
N ARG A 58 -6.28 -3.79 12.65
CA ARG A 58 -7.23 -4.65 11.95
C ARG A 58 -8.70 -4.44 12.39
N ASP A 59 -8.95 -4.16 13.67
CA ASP A 59 -10.30 -4.13 14.23
C ASP A 59 -10.83 -2.71 14.50
N ILE A 60 -10.48 -1.73 13.66
CA ILE A 60 -11.00 -0.37 13.81
C ILE A 60 -12.52 -0.33 13.54
N ALA A 61 -13.27 0.28 14.46
CA ALA A 61 -14.74 0.27 14.41
C ALA A 61 -15.34 1.29 13.43
N ILE A 62 -14.57 2.32 13.04
CA ILE A 62 -15.06 3.42 12.21
C ILE A 62 -14.72 3.13 10.75
N GLN A 63 -15.74 2.86 9.94
CA GLN A 63 -15.62 2.32 8.57
C GLN A 63 -14.79 3.20 7.65
N LYS A 64 -15.03 4.52 7.63
CA LYS A 64 -14.23 5.48 6.84
C LYS A 64 -12.74 5.53 7.19
N TYR A 65 -12.31 4.91 8.29
CA TYR A 65 -10.91 4.86 8.71
C TYR A 65 -10.24 3.51 8.52
N MET A 66 -11.00 2.49 8.10
CA MET A 66 -10.48 1.13 7.90
C MET A 66 -9.39 1.10 6.83
N ASP A 67 -9.72 1.62 5.66
CA ASP A 67 -8.95 1.37 4.46
C ASP A 67 -7.97 2.51 4.16
N PHE A 68 -6.78 2.15 3.68
CA PHE A 68 -5.86 3.08 3.05
C PHE A 68 -6.38 3.40 1.66
N ILE A 69 -6.34 2.40 0.78
CA ILE A 69 -7.09 2.37 -0.48
C ILE A 69 -8.24 1.37 -0.33
N PRO A 70 -9.31 1.44 -1.16
CA PRO A 70 -10.45 0.53 -1.04
C PRO A 70 -10.03 -0.94 -0.86
N GLY A 71 -10.53 -1.59 0.20
CA GLY A 71 -10.27 -3.00 0.51
C GLY A 71 -8.93 -3.31 1.19
N TYR A 72 -8.01 -2.35 1.30
CA TYR A 72 -6.67 -2.55 1.87
C TYR A 72 -6.34 -1.52 2.94
N ARG A 73 -6.10 -1.98 4.17
CA ARG A 73 -5.61 -1.13 5.27
C ARG A 73 -4.11 -0.93 5.17
N LEU A 74 -3.61 0.22 5.65
CA LEU A 74 -2.19 0.38 5.94
C LEU A 74 -1.86 -0.46 7.17
N ILE A 75 -0.92 -1.40 7.03
CA ILE A 75 -0.57 -2.30 8.13
C ILE A 75 -0.08 -1.49 9.32
N HIS A 76 -0.67 -1.72 10.50
CA HIS A 76 -0.17 -1.10 11.71
C HIS A 76 1.25 -1.56 12.02
N ILE A 77 2.13 -0.66 12.44
CA ILE A 77 3.55 -0.94 12.61
C ILE A 77 3.83 -2.06 13.61
N GLU A 78 3.02 -2.19 14.65
CA GLU A 78 3.12 -3.28 15.63
C GLU A 78 2.77 -4.66 15.07
N GLU A 79 2.17 -4.70 13.88
CA GLU A 79 1.75 -5.91 13.19
C GLU A 79 2.71 -6.30 12.06
N ILE A 80 3.61 -5.39 11.65
CA ILE A 80 4.38 -5.49 10.41
C ILE A 80 5.23 -6.76 10.30
N GLU A 81 5.87 -7.17 11.40
CA GLU A 81 6.70 -8.38 11.42
C GLU A 81 5.85 -9.64 11.26
N ARG A 82 4.68 -9.69 11.91
CA ARG A 82 3.76 -10.82 11.75
C ARG A 82 3.22 -10.89 10.33
N GLU A 83 2.76 -9.76 9.78
CA GLU A 83 2.26 -9.69 8.40
C GLU A 83 3.34 -10.05 7.38
N PHE A 84 4.60 -9.66 7.62
CA PHE A 84 5.73 -10.06 6.78
C PHE A 84 5.90 -11.58 6.74
N HIS A 85 5.94 -12.25 7.90
CA HIS A 85 6.07 -13.71 7.93
C HIS A 85 4.88 -14.42 7.29
N THR A 86 3.66 -13.88 7.45
CA THR A 86 2.48 -14.41 6.76
C THR A 86 2.61 -14.27 5.24
N LEU A 87 2.95 -13.09 4.73
CA LEU A 87 3.16 -12.85 3.30
C LEU A 87 4.22 -13.78 2.72
N ILE A 88 5.39 -13.88 3.35
CA ILE A 88 6.48 -14.76 2.89
C ILE A 88 6.05 -16.23 2.87
N GLY A 89 5.20 -16.66 3.81
CA GLY A 89 4.66 -18.03 3.83
C GLY A 89 3.62 -18.31 2.75
N LEU A 90 3.01 -17.27 2.16
CA LEU A 90 1.99 -17.39 1.12
C LEU A 90 2.56 -17.27 -0.30
N LEU A 91 3.66 -16.53 -0.46
CA LEU A 91 4.28 -16.31 -1.77
C LEU A 91 4.90 -17.61 -2.33
N ASP A 92 4.62 -17.88 -3.60
CA ASP A 92 5.32 -18.91 -4.35
C ASP A 92 6.74 -18.43 -4.69
N LEU A 93 7.74 -19.25 -4.33
CA LEU A 93 9.14 -18.94 -4.55
C LEU A 93 9.50 -18.87 -6.04
N ASP A 94 8.81 -19.61 -6.90
CA ASP A 94 9.08 -19.60 -8.33
C ASP A 94 8.73 -18.23 -8.92
N TYR A 95 7.57 -17.66 -8.59
CA TYR A 95 7.18 -16.31 -9.01
C TYR A 95 8.11 -15.22 -8.46
N VAL A 96 8.52 -15.33 -7.18
CA VAL A 96 9.47 -14.39 -6.56
C VAL A 96 10.82 -14.42 -7.30
N CYS A 97 11.29 -15.61 -7.68
CA CYS A 97 12.53 -15.79 -8.44
C CYS A 97 12.43 -15.26 -9.87
N GLU A 98 11.34 -15.55 -10.57
CA GLU A 98 11.08 -15.04 -11.93
C GLU A 98 11.01 -13.52 -11.97
N ALA A 99 10.36 -12.92 -10.97
CA ALA A 99 10.31 -11.46 -10.78
C ALA A 99 11.63 -10.87 -10.24
N ARG A 100 12.62 -11.72 -9.92
CA ARG A 100 13.94 -11.36 -9.39
C ARG A 100 13.88 -10.48 -8.14
N ILE A 101 12.86 -10.70 -7.30
CA ILE A 101 12.63 -9.93 -6.07
C ILE A 101 13.61 -10.40 -5.00
N LYS A 102 14.31 -9.45 -4.39
CA LYS A 102 15.30 -9.68 -3.33
C LYS A 102 14.86 -9.18 -1.96
N THR A 103 14.05 -8.12 -1.93
CA THR A 103 13.52 -7.55 -0.70
C THR A 103 12.02 -7.39 -0.83
N ILE A 104 11.29 -7.78 0.20
CA ILE A 104 9.84 -7.71 0.31
C ILE A 104 9.53 -7.03 1.64
N ILE A 105 8.71 -5.98 1.62
CA ILE A 105 8.20 -5.35 2.83
C ILE A 105 6.71 -5.10 2.62
N PRO A 106 5.82 -5.75 3.39
CA PRO A 106 4.39 -5.53 3.26
C PRO A 106 4.05 -4.08 3.59
N LEU A 107 3.11 -3.49 2.85
CA LEU A 107 2.63 -2.12 3.09
C LEU A 107 1.16 -2.17 3.50
N LEU A 108 0.34 -2.76 2.64
CA LEU A 108 -1.10 -2.85 2.83
C LEU A 108 -1.52 -4.32 2.89
N ALA A 109 -2.55 -4.58 3.67
CA ALA A 109 -3.17 -5.88 3.76
C ALA A 109 -4.68 -5.72 3.69
N ASP A 110 -5.35 -6.66 3.02
CA ASP A 110 -6.79 -6.79 3.15
C ASP A 110 -7.13 -7.59 4.43
N TYR A 111 -8.40 -7.98 4.54
CA TYR A 111 -8.88 -8.78 5.66
C TYR A 111 -8.83 -10.30 5.39
N SER A 112 -8.36 -10.72 4.21
CA SER A 112 -8.43 -12.07 3.65
C SER A 112 -7.09 -12.61 3.10
N SER A 113 -5.96 -12.07 3.56
CA SER A 113 -4.59 -12.49 3.20
C SER A 113 -4.12 -12.13 1.79
N SER A 114 -4.67 -11.05 1.22
CA SER A 114 -4.07 -10.33 0.08
C SER A 114 -3.22 -9.18 0.58
N TYR A 115 -2.15 -8.86 -0.15
CA TYR A 115 -1.15 -7.88 0.25
C TYR A 115 -0.75 -6.99 -0.92
N ILE A 116 -0.53 -5.72 -0.63
CA ILE A 116 0.24 -4.82 -1.48
C ILE A 116 1.55 -4.52 -0.77
N PHE A 117 2.66 -4.72 -1.44
CA PHE A 117 3.98 -4.67 -0.80
C PHE A 117 5.03 -3.99 -1.66
N TYR A 118 5.98 -3.36 -0.96
CA TYR A 118 7.20 -2.86 -1.55
C TYR A 118 8.10 -4.04 -1.91
N ALA A 119 8.62 -4.02 -3.13
CA ALA A 119 9.65 -4.94 -3.57
C ALA A 119 10.89 -4.19 -4.06
N LYS A 120 12.06 -4.78 -3.79
CA LYS A 120 13.32 -4.41 -4.45
C LYS A 120 13.88 -5.60 -5.20
N THR A 121 14.16 -5.43 -6.47
CA THR A 121 14.76 -6.46 -7.33
C THR A 121 16.27 -6.54 -7.15
N ASP A 122 16.88 -7.61 -7.67
CA ASP A 122 18.33 -7.82 -7.63
C ASP A 122 19.15 -6.77 -8.42
N ASP A 123 18.54 -6.08 -9.39
CA ASP A 123 19.10 -4.93 -10.12
C ASP A 123 18.84 -3.58 -9.41
N ASN A 124 18.41 -3.62 -8.14
CA ASN A 124 18.12 -2.48 -7.26
C ASN A 124 16.96 -1.59 -7.71
N LYS A 125 16.07 -2.06 -8.59
CA LYS A 125 14.84 -1.34 -8.90
C LYS A 125 13.80 -1.57 -7.81
N GLU A 126 13.06 -0.52 -7.51
CA GLU A 126 11.98 -0.54 -6.52
C GLU A 126 10.65 -0.58 -7.26
N ALA A 127 9.70 -1.35 -6.76
CA ALA A 127 8.41 -1.55 -7.39
C ALA A 127 7.35 -1.89 -6.34
N ILE A 128 6.08 -1.77 -6.72
CA ILE A 128 4.94 -2.21 -5.90
C ILE A 128 4.32 -3.44 -6.54
N PHE A 129 4.11 -4.46 -5.72
CA PHE A 129 3.47 -5.71 -6.11
C PHE A 129 2.21 -5.92 -5.29
N HIS A 130 1.28 -6.64 -5.89
CA HIS A 130 0.09 -7.18 -5.27
C HIS A 130 0.19 -8.70 -5.25
N PHE A 131 -0.29 -9.29 -4.16
CA PHE A 131 -0.51 -10.71 -4.07
C PHE A 131 -1.92 -10.95 -3.56
N ALA A 132 -2.66 -11.81 -4.26
CA ALA A 132 -3.91 -12.40 -3.76
C ALA A 132 -3.86 -13.92 -3.90
N PRO A 133 -4.40 -14.70 -2.96
CA PRO A 133 -4.47 -16.16 -3.09
C PRO A 133 -5.20 -16.65 -4.35
N SER A 134 -6.15 -15.88 -4.87
CA SER A 134 -6.90 -16.16 -6.10
C SER A 134 -6.10 -15.90 -7.37
N ASP A 135 -5.31 -14.82 -7.39
CA ASP A 135 -4.75 -14.23 -8.61
C ASP A 135 -3.22 -14.33 -8.69
N GLY A 136 -2.58 -14.78 -7.61
CA GLY A 136 -1.14 -14.93 -7.52
C GLY A 136 -0.40 -13.60 -7.34
N LEU A 137 0.85 -13.56 -7.78
CA LEU A 137 1.71 -12.39 -7.68
C LEU A 137 1.60 -11.53 -8.95
N GLN A 138 1.20 -10.27 -8.79
CA GLN A 138 1.08 -9.31 -9.88
C GLN A 138 1.88 -8.04 -9.57
N LYS A 139 2.45 -7.42 -10.60
CA LYS A 139 3.12 -6.13 -10.46
C LYS A 139 2.09 -5.02 -10.62
N LEU A 140 2.02 -4.09 -9.66
CA LEU A 140 1.12 -2.93 -9.74
C LEU A 140 1.83 -1.70 -10.29
N HIS A 141 3.05 -1.42 -9.86
CA HIS A 141 3.77 -0.20 -10.26
C HIS A 141 5.26 -0.45 -10.44
N ASN A 142 5.85 0.26 -11.40
CA ASN A 142 7.30 0.20 -11.68
C ASN A 142 8.15 1.03 -10.70
N SER A 143 7.53 1.82 -9.83
CA SER A 143 8.20 2.57 -8.76
C SER A 143 7.22 2.89 -7.63
N VAL A 144 7.75 3.35 -6.51
CA VAL A 144 6.92 3.78 -5.37
C VAL A 144 6.28 5.15 -5.61
N GLU A 145 6.97 6.03 -6.34
CA GLU A 145 6.44 7.31 -6.80
C GLU A 145 5.17 7.10 -7.63
N LEU A 146 5.22 6.22 -8.63
CA LEU A 146 4.08 5.92 -9.51
C LEU A 146 2.89 5.37 -8.73
N PHE A 147 3.12 4.56 -7.69
CA PHE A 147 2.06 4.11 -6.80
C PHE A 147 1.35 5.29 -6.13
N PHE A 148 2.10 6.19 -5.50
CA PHE A 148 1.50 7.36 -4.86
C PHE A 148 0.84 8.32 -5.87
N GLU A 149 1.49 8.59 -7.00
CA GLU A 149 0.93 9.43 -8.06
C GLU A 149 -0.39 8.86 -8.59
N THR A 150 -0.49 7.53 -8.76
CA THR A 150 -1.71 6.86 -9.21
C THR A 150 -2.84 7.00 -8.18
N ILE A 151 -2.58 6.68 -6.91
CA ILE A 151 -3.63 6.77 -5.87
C ILE A 151 -4.00 8.23 -5.54
N ILE A 152 -3.09 9.20 -5.74
CA ILE A 152 -3.41 10.63 -5.71
C ILE A 152 -4.34 10.99 -6.86
N ALA A 153 -4.03 10.52 -8.08
CA ALA A 153 -4.90 10.74 -9.24
C ALA A 153 -6.31 10.19 -9.00
N PHE A 154 -6.44 9.04 -8.32
CA PHE A 154 -7.74 8.49 -7.94
C PHE A 154 -8.56 9.40 -7.02
N TYR A 155 -7.92 10.20 -6.15
CA TYR A 155 -8.63 11.23 -5.40
C TYR A 155 -8.95 12.46 -6.24
N THR A 156 -8.03 12.93 -7.08
CA THR A 156 -8.21 14.18 -7.84
C THR A 156 -9.16 14.04 -9.02
N GLU A 157 -9.29 12.82 -9.54
CA GLU A 157 -10.16 12.46 -10.65
C GLU A 157 -11.43 11.77 -10.13
N ASP A 158 -11.85 11.95 -8.89
CA ASP A 158 -13.11 11.40 -8.33
C ASP A 158 -13.30 9.89 -8.62
N VAL A 159 -12.24 9.09 -8.52
CA VAL A 159 -12.32 7.62 -8.58
C VAL A 159 -12.73 7.10 -7.21
N PHE A 160 -12.11 7.62 -6.15
CA PHE A 160 -12.43 7.26 -4.77
C PHE A 160 -13.57 8.11 -4.20
N TYR A 161 -14.51 7.46 -3.52
CA TYR A 161 -15.62 8.12 -2.83
C TYR A 161 -16.00 7.39 -1.54
N LEU A 162 -16.86 8.00 -0.72
CA LEU A 162 -17.49 7.31 0.41
C LEU A 162 -18.85 6.78 -0.01
N ASP A 163 -19.12 5.51 0.25
CA ASP A 163 -20.44 4.92 0.05
C ASP A 163 -21.44 5.37 1.14
N ASP A 164 -22.68 4.89 1.05
CA ASP A 164 -23.76 5.25 1.96
C ASP A 164 -23.53 4.78 3.41
N ASP A 165 -22.71 3.74 3.61
CA ASP A 165 -22.34 3.22 4.93
C ASP A 165 -21.08 3.91 5.48
N GLY A 166 -20.32 4.60 4.62
CA GLY A 166 -19.12 5.35 4.94
C GLY A 166 -17.83 4.55 4.74
N PHE A 167 -17.86 3.47 3.96
CA PHE A 167 -16.64 2.82 3.48
C PHE A 167 -16.00 3.63 2.36
N LEU A 168 -14.67 3.55 2.26
CA LEU A 168 -13.95 4.05 1.10
C LEU A 168 -14.18 3.06 -0.05
N ASP A 169 -14.85 3.52 -1.09
CA ASP A 169 -15.19 2.73 -2.27
C ASP A 169 -14.69 3.45 -3.53
N TYR A 170 -14.85 2.84 -4.70
CA TYR A 170 -14.28 3.33 -5.96
C TYR A 170 -15.10 2.99 -7.20
N ASP A 171 -14.97 3.86 -8.21
CA ASP A 171 -15.48 3.60 -9.56
C ASP A 171 -14.51 2.69 -10.31
N PHE A 172 -14.87 1.41 -10.44
CA PHE A 172 -14.05 0.37 -11.07
C PHE A 172 -13.65 0.70 -12.52
N GLU A 173 -14.57 1.19 -13.34
CA GLU A 173 -14.25 1.51 -14.74
C GLU A 173 -13.27 2.68 -14.82
N LYS A 174 -13.47 3.70 -13.97
CA LYS A 174 -12.61 4.88 -13.93
C LYS A 174 -11.23 4.55 -13.34
N GLU A 175 -11.16 3.67 -12.35
CA GLU A 175 -9.91 3.20 -11.78
C GLU A 175 -9.02 2.55 -12.84
N GLY A 176 -9.57 1.63 -13.64
CA GLY A 176 -8.82 1.00 -14.74
C GLY A 176 -8.30 2.03 -15.74
N VAL A 177 -9.15 2.98 -16.18
CA VAL A 177 -8.76 4.02 -17.15
C VAL A 177 -7.63 4.91 -16.60
N ILE A 178 -7.77 5.43 -15.37
CA ILE A 178 -6.76 6.32 -14.78
C ILE A 178 -5.49 5.53 -14.44
N GLY A 179 -5.62 4.32 -13.93
CA GLY A 179 -4.52 3.41 -13.66
C GLY A 179 -3.67 3.13 -14.90
N ALA A 180 -4.32 2.83 -16.03
CA ALA A 180 -3.66 2.59 -17.32
C ALA A 180 -2.91 3.83 -17.84
N ILE A 181 -3.48 5.03 -17.65
CA ILE A 181 -2.83 6.29 -18.07
C ILE A 181 -1.51 6.50 -17.32
N HIS A 182 -1.48 6.22 -16.02
CA HIS A 182 -0.29 6.38 -15.19
C HIS A 182 0.71 5.21 -15.35
N ASN A 183 0.22 4.01 -15.70
CA ASN A 183 0.99 2.78 -15.71
C ASN A 183 0.80 2.00 -17.03
N PRO A 184 1.11 2.59 -18.20
CA PRO A 184 0.75 2.02 -19.50
C PRO A 184 1.47 0.69 -19.84
N ASP A 185 2.56 0.39 -19.14
CA ASP A 185 3.38 -0.81 -19.34
C ASP A 185 3.13 -1.90 -18.27
N ILE A 186 2.07 -1.76 -17.47
CA ILE A 186 1.75 -2.71 -16.40
C ILE A 186 0.45 -3.46 -16.76
N GLU A 187 0.56 -4.77 -16.90
CA GLU A 187 -0.54 -5.67 -17.28
C GLU A 187 -1.77 -5.50 -16.39
N TYR A 188 -1.59 -5.41 -15.07
CA TYR A 188 -2.68 -5.22 -14.11
C TYR A 188 -3.62 -4.04 -14.45
N TRP A 189 -3.10 -2.96 -15.03
CA TRP A 189 -3.89 -1.76 -15.30
C TRP A 189 -4.50 -1.73 -16.70
N ILE A 190 -4.14 -2.64 -17.60
CA ILE A 190 -4.58 -2.66 -19.01
C ILE A 190 -5.52 -3.82 -19.35
N GLU A 191 -5.79 -4.69 -18.37
CA GLU A 191 -6.75 -5.80 -18.49
C GLU A 191 -8.21 -5.34 -18.60
#